data_AF-A0AAN1LBM9-F1
#
_entry.id   AF-A0AAN1LBM9-F1
#
_cell.length_a   1.000
_cell.length_b   1.000
_cell.length_c   1.000
_cell.angle_alpha   90.00
_cell.angle_beta   90.00
_cell.angle_gamma   90.00
#
_symmetry.space_group_name_H-M   'P 1'
#
loop_
_entity.id
_entity.type
_entity.pdbx_description
1 polymer ?
#
loop_
_entity_poly.entity_id
_entity_poly.type
_entity_poly.pdbx_seq_one_letter_code
_entity_poly.pdbx_strand_id
1 'polypeptide(L)'
;MKSLIFFLVSPLVLGLIAFKLKPEIFLGSSALDVQGGWSFVGIFLGYVGCVLSAYAAFEVRRLSDRYFAKQRLPQLRKQAGQITDKMDELKEMKLVEVRAHGFLGEVRVLVKQLEKTRSPGFPEVVKRTKRYCTEVEKRVKNCSDENLAVNDVGEFWDLYTSLTEVSDEIHAYEQEVKASL
;
A
#
# COMPACT_ATOMS: atom_id res chain seq x y z
N MET A 1 -4.37 16.40 -0.87
CA MET A 1 -4.93 17.17 0.28
C MET A 1 -5.79 18.35 -0.16
N LYS A 2 -5.31 19.32 -0.95
CA LYS A 2 -6.09 20.52 -1.34
C LYS A 2 -7.43 20.23 -2.04
N SER A 3 -7.49 19.24 -2.93
CA SER A 3 -8.71 18.90 -3.69
C SER A 3 -9.82 18.28 -2.84
N LEU A 4 -9.46 17.54 -1.78
CA LEU A 4 -10.43 16.85 -0.91
C LEU A 4 -11.10 17.84 0.05
N ILE A 5 -10.34 18.83 0.54
CA ILE A 5 -10.86 19.95 1.32
C ILE A 5 -11.82 20.79 0.48
N PHE A 6 -11.49 21.05 -0.80
CA PHE A 6 -12.38 21.79 -1.71
C PHE A 6 -13.72 21.07 -1.92
N PHE A 7 -13.71 19.74 -2.08
CA PHE A 7 -14.93 18.93 -2.24
C PHE A 7 -15.76 18.81 -0.94
N LEU A 8 -15.11 18.88 0.23
CA LEU A 8 -15.76 18.88 1.55
C LEU A 8 -16.25 20.26 1.99
N VAL A 9 -15.70 21.35 1.44
CA VAL A 9 -16.12 22.72 1.80
C VAL A 9 -17.11 23.28 0.77
N SER A 10 -17.05 22.79 -0.48
CA SER A 10 -17.92 23.22 -1.59
C SER A 10 -19.43 23.10 -1.29
N PRO A 11 -19.97 21.99 -0.75
CA PRO A 11 -21.40 21.88 -0.47
C PRO A 11 -21.88 22.88 0.58
N LEU A 12 -21.00 23.20 1.54
CA LEU A 12 -21.29 24.11 2.64
C LEU A 12 -21.22 25.58 2.18
N VAL A 13 -20.27 25.92 1.32
CA VAL A 13 -20.19 27.25 0.68
C VAL A 13 -21.36 27.45 -0.29
N LEU A 14 -21.69 26.45 -1.10
CA LEU A 14 -22.85 26.48 -1.99
C LEU A 14 -24.16 26.57 -1.22
N GLY A 15 -24.29 25.85 -0.10
CA GLY A 15 -25.44 25.95 0.80
C GLY A 15 -25.61 27.34 1.42
N LEU A 16 -24.51 27.96 1.88
CA LEU A 16 -24.52 29.34 2.39
C LEU A 16 -24.86 30.38 1.32
N ILE A 17 -24.34 30.21 0.10
CA ILE A 17 -24.64 31.08 -1.05
C ILE A 17 -26.12 30.92 -1.45
N ALA A 18 -26.63 29.69 -1.51
CA ALA A 18 -28.03 29.40 -1.81
C ALA A 18 -28.98 29.97 -0.76
N PHE A 19 -28.62 29.88 0.53
CA PHE A 19 -29.37 30.49 1.63
C PHE A 19 -29.40 32.02 1.54
N LYS A 20 -28.28 32.65 1.17
CA LYS A 20 -28.19 34.11 0.94
C LYS A 20 -29.01 34.57 -0.27
N LEU A 21 -29.03 33.80 -1.35
CA LEU A 21 -29.67 34.18 -2.61
C LEU A 21 -31.18 33.87 -2.64
N LYS A 22 -31.60 32.78 -2.02
CA LYS A 22 -33.00 32.33 -1.98
C LYS A 22 -33.33 31.68 -0.64
N PRO A 23 -33.53 32.47 0.43
CA PRO A 23 -33.89 31.95 1.75
C PRO A 23 -35.22 31.18 1.75
N GLU A 24 -36.13 31.53 0.83
CA GLU A 24 -37.45 30.90 0.66
C GLU A 24 -37.41 29.39 0.40
N ILE A 25 -36.34 28.87 -0.22
CA ILE A 25 -36.17 27.43 -0.50
C ILE A 25 -35.93 26.64 0.80
N PHE A 26 -35.35 27.29 1.82
CA PHE A 26 -34.99 26.65 3.09
C PHE A 26 -35.95 27.01 4.24
N LEU A 27 -36.56 28.19 4.21
CA LEU A 27 -37.40 28.72 5.29
C LEU A 27 -38.91 28.63 5.01
N GLY A 28 -39.31 28.35 3.76
CA GLY A 28 -40.68 28.58 3.31
C GLY A 28 -41.03 30.07 3.37
N SER A 29 -42.28 30.44 3.05
CA SER A 29 -42.76 31.84 3.02
C SER A 29 -42.83 32.53 4.41
N SER A 30 -42.15 31.98 5.42
CA SER A 30 -42.19 32.48 6.79
C SER A 30 -40.94 33.32 7.08
N ALA A 31 -41.14 34.43 7.79
CA ALA A 31 -40.04 35.23 8.31
C ALA A 31 -39.13 34.36 9.20
N LEU A 32 -37.81 34.58 9.11
CA LEU A 32 -36.78 33.88 9.88
C LEU A 32 -37.12 33.84 11.38
N ASP A 33 -37.74 32.74 11.82
CA ASP A 33 -38.02 32.50 13.22
C ASP A 33 -36.72 32.07 13.93
N VAL A 34 -36.58 32.42 15.21
CA VAL A 34 -35.41 32.13 16.04
C VAL A 34 -35.10 30.63 16.02
N GLN A 35 -36.13 29.79 15.92
CA GLN A 35 -36.03 28.34 15.79
C GLN A 35 -35.37 27.88 14.48
N GLY A 36 -35.61 28.58 13.37
CA GLY A 36 -34.95 28.31 12.08
C GLY A 36 -33.45 28.64 12.13
N GLY A 37 -33.08 29.73 12.82
CA GLY A 37 -31.68 30.09 13.07
C GLY A 37 -30.93 29.02 13.86
N TRP A 38 -31.51 28.52 14.96
CA TRP A 38 -30.93 27.44 15.75
C TRP A 38 -30.79 26.13 14.97
N SER A 39 -31.78 25.82 14.12
CA SER A 39 -31.73 24.63 13.27
C SER A 39 -30.60 24.69 12.26
N PHE A 40 -30.37 25.87 11.65
CA PHE A 40 -29.26 26.10 10.74
C PHE A 40 -27.90 25.97 11.44
N VAL A 41 -27.75 26.55 12.63
CA VAL A 41 -26.53 26.42 13.46
C VAL A 41 -26.28 24.95 13.84
N GLY A 42 -27.33 24.20 14.19
CA GLY A 42 -27.24 22.77 14.49
C GLY A 42 -26.78 21.94 13.30
N ILE A 43 -27.34 22.19 12.10
CA ILE A 43 -26.93 21.53 10.85
C ILE A 43 -25.48 21.86 10.52
N PHE A 44 -25.07 23.12 10.69
CA PHE A 44 -23.70 23.55 10.45
C PHE A 44 -22.69 22.86 11.38
N LEU A 45 -22.98 22.84 12.69
CA LEU A 45 -22.13 22.14 13.67
C LEU A 45 -22.09 20.63 13.42
N GLY A 46 -23.23 20.02 13.06
CA GLY A 46 -23.30 18.61 12.70
C GLY A 46 -22.46 18.27 11.46
N TYR A 47 -22.50 19.13 10.44
CA TYR A 47 -21.67 18.98 9.25
C TYR A 47 -20.18 19.09 9.58
N VAL A 48 -19.78 20.16 10.28
CA VAL A 48 -18.38 20.36 10.71
C VAL A 48 -17.90 19.17 11.55
N GLY A 49 -18.73 18.68 12.47
CA GLY A 49 -18.44 17.47 13.25
C GLY A 49 -18.24 16.22 12.39
N CYS A 50 -19.08 16.02 11.37
CA CYS A 50 -18.93 14.91 10.42
C CYS A 50 -17.63 15.02 9.61
N VAL A 51 -17.30 16.22 9.10
CA VAL A 51 -16.06 16.48 8.35
C VAL A 51 -14.83 16.22 9.22
N LEU A 52 -14.82 16.74 10.45
CA LEU A 52 -13.72 16.53 11.38
C LEU A 52 -13.58 15.06 11.77
N SER A 53 -14.68 14.34 11.98
CA SER A 53 -14.68 12.91 12.25
C SER A 53 -14.13 12.10 11.07
N ALA A 54 -14.58 12.41 9.85
CA ALA A 54 -14.07 11.77 8.64
C ALA A 54 -12.58 12.06 8.41
N TYR A 55 -12.15 13.31 8.66
CA TYR A 55 -10.75 13.70 8.59
C TYR A 55 -9.90 12.97 9.64
N ALA A 56 -10.36 12.92 10.89
CA ALA A 56 -9.70 12.20 11.96
C ALA A 56 -9.58 10.70 11.63
N ALA A 57 -10.64 10.08 11.12
CA ALA A 57 -10.61 8.68 10.70
C ALA A 57 -9.61 8.43 9.56
N PHE A 58 -9.52 9.35 8.60
CA PHE A 58 -8.53 9.27 7.52
C PHE A 58 -7.10 9.40 8.03
N GLU A 59 -6.85 10.34 8.94
CA GLU A 59 -5.52 10.59 9.49
C GLU A 59 -5.09 9.46 10.42
N VAL A 60 -5.99 8.93 11.26
CA VAL A 60 -5.74 7.73 12.08
C VAL A 60 -5.41 6.53 11.19
N ARG A 61 -6.12 6.34 10.07
CA ARG A 61 -5.80 5.27 9.12
C ARG A 61 -4.42 5.46 8.51
N ARG A 62 -4.06 6.69 8.11
CA ARG A 62 -2.74 7.02 7.56
C ARG A 62 -1.62 6.76 8.57
N LEU A 63 -1.81 7.15 9.82
CA LEU A 63 -0.88 6.86 10.92
C LEU A 63 -0.77 5.36 11.18
N SER A 64 -1.90 4.65 11.25
CA SER A 64 -1.95 3.20 11.44
C SER A 64 -1.18 2.48 10.34
N ASP A 65 -1.44 2.80 9.07
CA ASP A 65 -0.74 2.22 7.92
C ASP A 65 0.77 2.49 7.98
N ARG A 66 1.19 3.71 8.38
CA ARG A 66 2.61 4.06 8.58
C ARG A 66 3.26 3.27 9.72
N TYR A 67 2.56 3.09 10.85
CA TYR A 67 3.05 2.30 11.98
C TYR A 67 3.15 0.81 11.64
N PHE A 68 2.14 0.26 10.97
CA PHE A 68 2.16 -1.13 10.50
C PHE A 68 3.29 -1.38 9.51
N ALA A 69 3.51 -0.47 8.56
CA ALA A 69 4.65 -0.53 7.65
C ALA A 69 5.97 -0.51 8.43
N LYS A 70 6.15 0.45 9.35
CA LYS A 70 7.37 0.57 10.16
C LYS A 70 7.71 -0.69 10.97
N GLN A 71 6.71 -1.40 11.49
CA GLN A 71 6.95 -2.63 12.26
C GLN A 71 7.19 -3.86 11.38
N ARG A 72 6.49 -3.99 10.24
CA ARG A 72 6.55 -5.20 9.40
C ARG A 72 7.66 -5.17 8.37
N LEU A 73 7.96 -4.02 7.80
CA LEU A 73 8.97 -3.89 6.74
C LEU A 73 10.37 -4.40 7.16
N PRO A 74 10.89 -4.14 8.38
CA PRO A 74 12.17 -4.70 8.79
C PRO A 74 12.18 -6.23 8.84
N GLN A 75 11.06 -6.85 9.21
CA GLN A 75 10.92 -8.31 9.22
C GLN A 75 10.89 -8.87 7.80
N LEU A 76 10.16 -8.22 6.89
CA LEU A 76 10.12 -8.60 5.47
C LEU A 76 11.48 -8.45 4.81
N ARG A 77 12.25 -7.41 5.15
CA ARG A 77 13.62 -7.23 4.67
C ARG A 77 14.53 -8.38 5.12
N LYS A 78 14.46 -8.77 6.39
CA LYS A 78 15.22 -9.93 6.90
C LYS A 78 14.84 -11.22 6.19
N GLN A 79 13.55 -11.44 5.94
CA GLN A 79 13.09 -12.62 5.19
C GLN A 79 13.56 -12.59 3.73
N ALA A 80 13.52 -11.43 3.06
CA ALA A 80 14.06 -11.27 1.72
C ALA A 80 15.55 -11.60 1.68
N GLY A 81 16.33 -11.09 2.64
CA GLY A 81 17.76 -11.41 2.79
C GLY A 81 18.03 -12.91 3.01
N GLN A 82 17.27 -13.56 3.90
CA GLN A 82 17.41 -15.00 4.11
C GLN A 82 17.08 -15.82 2.85
N ILE A 83 16.12 -15.37 2.05
CA ILE A 83 15.78 -16.01 0.78
C ILE A 83 16.91 -15.81 -0.24
N THR A 84 17.49 -14.61 -0.35
CA THR A 84 18.63 -14.36 -1.24
C THR A 84 19.87 -15.15 -0.82
N ASP A 85 20.15 -15.26 0.48
CA ASP A 85 21.27 -16.08 0.99
C ASP A 85 21.07 -17.55 0.61
N LYS A 86 19.85 -18.08 0.78
CA LYS A 86 19.50 -19.43 0.30
C LYS A 86 19.64 -19.56 -1.21
N MET A 87 19.24 -18.55 -1.99
CA MET A 87 19.43 -18.59 -3.45
C MET A 87 20.91 -18.64 -3.82
N ASP A 88 21.78 -17.94 -3.09
CA ASP A 88 23.22 -18.00 -3.30
C ASP A 88 23.81 -19.39 -2.98
N GLU A 89 23.30 -20.08 -1.96
CA GLU A 89 23.67 -21.47 -1.65
C GLU A 89 23.19 -22.45 -2.72
N LEU A 90 22.03 -22.19 -3.34
CA LEU A 90 21.40 -23.07 -4.33
C LEU A 90 21.92 -22.85 -5.77
N LYS A 91 22.72 -21.80 -6.03
CA LYS A 91 23.12 -21.42 -7.40
C LYS A 91 23.95 -22.49 -8.13
N GLU A 92 24.76 -23.25 -7.38
CA GLU A 92 25.62 -24.31 -7.93
C GLU A 92 24.89 -25.67 -8.02
N MET A 93 23.68 -25.77 -7.46
CA MET A 93 22.89 -26.99 -7.49
C MET A 93 22.21 -27.19 -8.84
N LYS A 94 21.82 -28.44 -9.10
CA LYS A 94 21.00 -28.79 -10.26
C LYS A 94 19.58 -28.28 -10.07
N LEU A 95 18.95 -27.84 -11.16
CA LEU A 95 17.60 -27.27 -11.11
C LEU A 95 16.54 -28.25 -10.56
N VAL A 96 16.76 -29.56 -10.75
CA VAL A 96 15.88 -30.62 -10.24
C VAL A 96 15.96 -30.74 -8.70
N GLU A 97 17.16 -30.58 -8.14
CA GLU A 97 17.41 -30.67 -6.69
C GLU A 97 16.82 -29.44 -5.96
N VAL A 98 16.88 -28.28 -6.62
CA VAL A 98 16.30 -27.02 -6.12
C VAL A 98 14.78 -27.09 -5.90
N ARG A 99 14.07 -27.97 -6.63
CA ARG A 99 12.64 -28.21 -6.40
C ARG A 99 12.35 -28.74 -4.98
N ALA A 100 13.26 -29.53 -4.42
CA ALA A 100 13.08 -30.15 -3.11
C ALA A 100 13.30 -29.16 -1.95
N HIS A 101 14.01 -28.06 -2.18
CA HIS A 101 14.37 -27.10 -1.13
C HIS A 101 13.25 -26.12 -0.73
N GLY A 102 12.12 -26.10 -1.44
CA GLY A 102 10.93 -25.34 -1.01
C GLY A 102 11.06 -23.81 -0.96
N PHE A 103 12.21 -23.23 -1.32
CA PHE A 103 12.47 -21.79 -1.24
C PHE A 103 11.47 -20.95 -2.06
N LEU A 104 10.97 -21.45 -3.19
CA LEU A 104 9.90 -20.80 -3.97
C LEU A 104 8.60 -20.62 -3.17
N GLY A 105 8.33 -21.51 -2.22
CA GLY A 105 7.21 -21.37 -1.28
C GLY A 105 7.40 -20.16 -0.35
N GLU A 106 8.62 -19.98 0.16
CA GLU A 106 8.98 -18.84 1.03
C GLU A 106 8.89 -17.52 0.25
N VAL A 107 9.41 -17.48 -0.98
CA VAL A 107 9.29 -16.32 -1.90
C VAL A 107 7.82 -15.94 -2.10
N ARG A 108 6.94 -16.91 -2.35
CA ARG A 108 5.49 -16.65 -2.51
C ARG A 108 4.85 -16.07 -1.25
N VAL A 109 5.24 -16.56 -0.07
CA VAL A 109 4.74 -16.02 1.20
C VAL A 109 5.22 -14.58 1.39
N LEU A 110 6.49 -14.30 1.12
CA LEU A 110 7.06 -12.96 1.17
C LEU A 110 6.30 -12.00 0.23
N VAL A 111 6.11 -12.37 -1.03
CA VAL A 111 5.37 -11.56 -2.02
C VAL A 111 3.95 -11.28 -1.55
N LYS A 112 3.23 -12.27 -1.01
CA LYS A 112 1.88 -12.07 -0.46
C LYS A 112 1.85 -11.13 0.74
N GLN A 113 2.91 -11.10 1.55
CA GLN A 113 3.01 -10.18 2.67
C GLN A 113 3.35 -8.76 2.21
N LEU A 114 4.21 -8.64 1.20
CA LEU A 114 4.54 -7.36 0.56
C LEU A 114 3.33 -6.75 -0.16
N GLU A 115 2.51 -7.54 -0.85
CA GLU A 115 1.24 -7.08 -1.49
C GLU A 115 0.26 -6.44 -0.49
N LYS A 116 0.29 -6.86 0.77
CA LYS A 116 -0.56 -6.29 1.84
C LYS A 116 -0.01 -4.97 2.37
N THR A 117 1.25 -4.64 2.09
CA THR A 117 1.88 -3.44 2.58
C THR A 117 1.61 -2.29 1.62
N ARG A 118 0.83 -1.30 2.07
CA ARG A 118 0.50 -0.11 1.28
C ARG A 118 1.59 0.94 1.41
N SER A 119 2.71 0.73 0.72
CA SER A 119 3.77 1.74 0.58
C SER A 119 3.86 2.22 -0.88
N PRO A 120 4.06 3.52 -1.15
CA PRO A 120 4.38 4.00 -2.50
C PRO A 120 5.68 3.34 -3.02
N GLY A 121 5.76 3.02 -4.32
CA GLY A 121 6.91 2.35 -4.96
C GLY A 121 6.89 0.82 -4.92
N PHE A 122 6.42 0.23 -3.82
CA PHE A 122 6.37 -1.23 -3.63
C PHE A 122 5.52 -2.01 -4.64
N PRO A 123 4.35 -1.52 -5.11
CA PRO A 123 3.47 -2.32 -5.97
C PRO A 123 4.12 -2.79 -7.27
N GLU A 124 5.01 -1.99 -7.86
CA GLU A 124 5.68 -2.34 -9.11
C GLU A 124 6.75 -3.40 -8.91
N VAL A 125 7.60 -3.23 -7.90
CA VAL A 125 8.65 -4.19 -7.54
C VAL A 125 8.03 -5.53 -7.14
N VAL A 126 6.99 -5.52 -6.30
CA VAL A 126 6.27 -6.73 -5.88
C VAL A 126 5.64 -7.46 -7.06
N LYS A 127 5.08 -6.72 -8.02
CA LYS A 127 4.51 -7.30 -9.25
C LYS A 127 5.60 -7.96 -10.11
N ARG A 128 6.78 -7.34 -10.22
CA ARG A 128 7.95 -7.93 -10.91
C ARG A 128 8.45 -9.19 -10.22
N THR A 129 8.69 -9.14 -8.91
CA THR A 129 9.12 -10.31 -8.11
C THR A 129 8.13 -11.47 -8.23
N LYS A 130 6.83 -11.20 -8.20
CA LYS A 130 5.78 -12.22 -8.40
C LYS A 130 5.86 -12.87 -9.77
N ARG A 131 6.11 -12.07 -10.81
CA ARG A 131 6.27 -12.55 -12.18
C ARG A 131 7.49 -13.46 -12.29
N TYR A 132 8.65 -13.00 -11.84
CA TYR A 132 9.89 -13.80 -11.89
C TYR A 132 9.78 -15.08 -11.07
N CYS A 133 9.17 -15.02 -9.88
CA CYS A 133 8.90 -16.22 -9.08
C CYS A 133 8.05 -17.26 -9.85
N THR A 134 7.04 -16.79 -10.61
CA THR A 134 6.20 -17.66 -11.42
C THR A 134 6.95 -18.22 -12.64
N GLU A 135 7.84 -17.42 -13.24
CA GLU A 135 8.68 -17.83 -14.37
C GLU A 135 9.71 -18.88 -13.95
N VAL A 136 10.42 -18.68 -12.82
CA VAL A 136 11.33 -19.68 -12.23
C VAL A 136 10.59 -20.96 -11.91
N GLU A 137 9.40 -20.89 -11.30
CA GLU A 137 8.63 -22.08 -10.99
C GLU A 137 8.18 -22.85 -12.23
N LYS A 138 7.78 -22.15 -13.30
CA LYS A 138 7.48 -22.78 -14.59
C LYS A 138 8.73 -23.44 -15.17
N ARG A 139 9.89 -22.79 -15.07
CA ARG A 139 11.17 -23.33 -15.54
C ARG A 139 11.56 -24.60 -14.78
N VAL A 140 11.50 -24.57 -13.45
CA VAL A 140 11.74 -25.74 -12.58
C VAL A 140 10.73 -26.85 -12.87
N LYS A 141 9.48 -26.51 -13.21
CA LYS A 141 8.45 -27.52 -13.52
C LYS A 141 8.61 -28.20 -14.86
N ASN A 142 9.05 -27.45 -15.87
CA ASN A 142 9.15 -27.91 -17.26
C ASN A 142 10.57 -28.34 -17.64
N CYS A 143 11.53 -28.28 -16.71
CA CYS A 143 12.90 -28.70 -16.99
C CYS A 143 12.95 -30.22 -17.15
N SER A 144 13.22 -30.66 -18.39
CA SER A 144 13.50 -32.06 -18.72
C SER A 144 15.00 -32.38 -18.68
N ASP A 145 15.85 -31.36 -18.54
CA ASP A 145 17.30 -31.50 -18.50
C ASP A 145 17.79 -31.57 -17.04
N GLU A 146 18.09 -32.78 -16.59
CA GLU A 146 18.49 -33.04 -15.21
C GLU A 146 19.85 -32.44 -14.85
N ASN A 147 20.65 -32.00 -15.82
CA ASN A 147 21.99 -31.48 -15.59
C ASN A 147 22.10 -29.94 -15.67
N LEU A 148 21.00 -29.24 -15.97
CA LEU A 148 21.02 -27.79 -16.01
C LEU A 148 21.27 -27.21 -14.60
N ALA A 149 22.37 -26.46 -14.47
CA ALA A 149 22.68 -25.73 -13.25
C ALA A 149 21.75 -24.52 -13.10
N VAL A 150 21.43 -24.16 -11.86
CA VAL A 150 20.55 -23.01 -11.57
C VAL A 150 21.17 -21.69 -12.01
N ASN A 151 22.51 -21.59 -11.95
CA ASN A 151 23.26 -20.44 -12.42
C ASN A 151 22.99 -20.08 -13.90
N ASP A 152 22.68 -21.06 -14.74
CA ASP A 152 22.42 -20.85 -16.17
C ASP A 152 20.99 -20.38 -16.45
N VAL A 153 20.14 -20.30 -15.42
CA VAL A 153 18.74 -19.87 -15.53
C VAL A 153 18.64 -18.37 -15.30
N GLY A 154 18.49 -17.59 -16.37
CA GLY A 154 18.36 -16.13 -16.28
C GLY A 154 17.23 -15.66 -15.36
N GLU A 155 16.10 -16.37 -15.37
CA GLU A 155 14.94 -16.03 -14.54
C GLU A 155 15.25 -16.15 -13.03
N PHE A 156 16.22 -17.00 -12.65
CA PHE A 156 16.67 -17.14 -11.27
C PHE A 156 17.40 -15.88 -10.79
N TRP A 157 18.28 -15.34 -11.63
CA TRP A 157 19.00 -14.09 -11.35
C TRP A 157 18.09 -12.87 -11.39
N ASP A 158 17.08 -12.86 -12.26
CA ASP A 158 16.04 -11.82 -12.27
C ASP A 158 15.26 -11.83 -10.95
N LEU A 159 14.93 -13.02 -10.42
CA LEU A 159 14.28 -13.15 -9.13
C LEU A 159 15.19 -12.64 -8.00
N TYR A 160 16.47 -13.04 -7.98
CA TYR A 160 17.46 -12.60 -6.99
C TYR A 160 17.60 -11.07 -6.98
N THR A 161 17.75 -10.47 -8.17
CA THR A 161 17.84 -9.03 -8.35
C THR A 161 16.59 -8.34 -7.83
N SER A 162 15.40 -8.84 -8.19
CA SER A 162 14.14 -8.24 -7.73
C SER A 162 13.95 -8.32 -6.21
N LEU A 163 14.42 -9.39 -5.55
CA LEU A 163 14.38 -9.52 -4.08
C LEU A 163 15.35 -8.56 -3.40
N THR A 164 16.51 -8.31 -4.02
CA THR A 164 17.48 -7.32 -3.57
C THR A 164 16.89 -5.91 -3.71
N GLU A 165 16.27 -5.59 -4.84
CA GLU A 165 15.54 -4.33 -5.03
C GLU A 165 14.45 -4.14 -3.96
N VAL A 166 13.70 -5.19 -3.59
CA VAL A 166 12.74 -5.11 -2.47
C VAL A 166 13.43 -4.74 -1.16
N SER A 167 14.58 -5.35 -0.86
CA SER A 167 15.35 -5.03 0.36
C SER A 167 15.83 -3.57 0.37
N ASP A 168 16.27 -3.06 -0.77
CA ASP A 168 16.74 -1.69 -0.94
C ASP A 168 15.60 -0.67 -0.84
N GLU A 169 14.44 -0.94 -1.45
CA GLU A 169 13.23 -0.12 -1.32
C GLU A 169 12.72 -0.06 0.12
N ILE A 170 12.80 -1.18 0.85
CA ILE A 170 12.50 -1.20 2.29
C ILE A 170 13.45 -0.29 3.06
N HIS A 171 14.75 -0.36 2.74
CA HIS A 171 15.74 0.47 3.39
C HIS A 171 15.56 1.96 3.07
N ALA A 172 15.28 2.30 1.81
CA ALA A 172 14.97 3.67 1.38
C ALA A 172 13.74 4.21 2.12
N TYR A 173 12.66 3.42 2.19
CA TYR A 173 11.46 3.78 2.96
C TYR A 173 11.75 4.01 4.45
N GLU A 174 12.57 3.16 5.08
CA GLU A 174 13.00 3.35 6.46
C GLU A 174 13.77 4.67 6.65
N GLN A 175 14.63 5.05 5.71
CA GLN A 175 15.37 6.31 5.74
C GLN A 175 14.44 7.53 5.56
N GLU A 176 13.51 7.49 4.60
CA GLU A 176 12.51 8.55 4.43
C GLU A 176 11.64 8.73 5.67
N VAL A 177 11.20 7.64 6.30
CA VAL A 177 10.42 7.69 7.53
C VAL A 177 11.22 8.25 8.70
N LYS A 178 12.54 8.01 8.77
CA LYS A 178 13.43 8.60 9.77
C LYS A 178 13.73 10.07 9.52
N ALA A 179 13.89 10.49 8.27
CA ALA A 179 14.18 11.87 7.89
C ALA A 179 12.97 12.81 8.00
N SER A 180 11.75 12.26 8.01
CA SER A 180 10.48 12.98 8.17
C SER A 180 9.95 13.02 9.61
N LEU A 181 10.78 12.63 10.58
CA LEU A 181 10.56 12.71 12.03
C LEU A 181 11.47 13.77 12.63
#